data_AF-A0A9W7NJ75-F1
#
_entry.id   AF-A0A9W7NJ75-F1
#
_cell.length_a   1.000
_cell.length_b   1.000
_cell.length_c   1.000
_cell.angle_alpha   90.00
_cell.angle_beta   90.00
_cell.angle_gamma   90.00
#
_symmetry.space_group_name_H-M   'P 1'
#
loop_
_entity.id
_entity.type
_entity.pdbx_description
1 polymer ?
#
loop_
_entity_poly.entity_id
_entity_poly.type
_entity_poly.pdbx_seq_one_letter_code
_entity_poly.pdbx_strand_id
1 'polypeptide(L)'
;MGGITTLATAALPLANSVADTVDRVSGTSASLRAQEATARRQQAADERRYAHQAEQQRLQWQHEDELRREEQELQRRKEEQGRVEAEQQRAREMDWLAQSQNLAAQHLRAGQAATLAETETGARSRLAQASAAAQSDERRRVDALRRTVARTRATLGSNGVSAADGSGEAILLGIVKDGAAERAEAEGADRLKREAIQQEVDNARRRNLLEQAQLAERQRLEFMSRFY
;
A
#
# COMPACT_ATOMS: atom_id res chain seq x y z
N MET A 1 -51.02 13.74 -55.97
CA MET A 1 -50.42 15.06 -56.27
C MET A 1 -49.53 14.86 -57.49
N GLY A 2 -50.07 14.71 -58.70
CA GLY A 2 -50.59 15.78 -59.56
C GLY A 2 -49.50 16.12 -60.59
N GLY A 3 -49.69 16.10 -61.89
CA GLY A 3 -50.86 15.89 -62.72
C GLY A 3 -50.48 15.94 -64.21
N ILE A 4 -51.27 15.24 -65.01
CA ILE A 4 -51.85 15.64 -66.30
C ILE A 4 -50.90 16.08 -67.45
N THR A 5 -50.72 15.13 -68.38
CA THR A 5 -50.80 15.25 -69.86
C THR A 5 -50.99 16.63 -70.51
N THR A 6 -50.27 16.85 -71.61
CA THR A 6 -50.82 17.50 -72.82
C THR A 6 -50.21 16.91 -74.10
N LEU A 7 -51.07 16.22 -74.84
CA LEU A 7 -50.94 15.87 -76.25
C LEU A 7 -51.19 17.14 -77.09
N ALA A 8 -50.37 17.39 -78.11
CA ALA A 8 -50.69 18.34 -79.16
C ALA A 8 -50.30 17.75 -80.52
N THR A 9 -51.33 17.25 -81.19
CA THR A 9 -51.39 16.79 -82.57
C THR A 9 -51.62 18.01 -83.48
N ALA A 10 -50.78 18.21 -84.50
CA ALA A 10 -51.08 19.02 -85.69
C ALA A 10 -50.04 18.65 -86.77
N ALA A 11 -50.41 17.83 -87.75
CA ALA A 11 -50.90 18.22 -89.07
C ALA A 11 -49.74 18.49 -90.08
N LEU A 12 -49.65 17.55 -91.03
CA LEU A 12 -48.78 17.53 -92.20
C LEU A 12 -48.94 18.79 -93.08
N PRO A 13 -47.91 19.10 -93.88
CA PRO A 13 -48.15 19.08 -95.31
C PRO A 13 -47.12 18.23 -96.09
N LEU A 14 -47.68 17.47 -97.03
CA LEU A 14 -46.99 16.68 -98.05
C LEU A 14 -46.50 17.54 -99.22
N ALA A 15 -45.38 17.10 -99.79
CA ALA A 15 -44.95 17.19 -101.19
C ALA A 15 -44.55 18.56 -101.78
N ASN A 16 -43.25 18.76 -102.02
CA ASN A 16 -42.66 18.68 -103.37
C ASN A 16 -41.19 19.17 -103.39
N SER A 17 -40.23 18.25 -103.59
CA SER A 17 -39.01 18.48 -104.40
C SER A 17 -38.19 17.18 -104.50
N VAL A 18 -38.73 16.23 -105.27
CA VAL A 18 -38.00 15.04 -105.74
C VAL A 18 -37.22 15.47 -107.00
N ALA A 19 -36.02 16.00 -106.83
CA ALA A 19 -35.00 16.13 -107.90
C ALA A 19 -33.60 16.57 -107.41
N ASP A 20 -33.37 16.71 -106.10
CA ASP A 20 -32.10 17.29 -105.58
C ASP A 20 -31.59 16.55 -104.33
N THR A 21 -32.02 15.30 -104.16
CA THR A 21 -31.99 14.53 -102.90
C THR A 21 -31.01 13.36 -102.90
N VAL A 22 -30.38 13.01 -104.02
CA VAL A 22 -29.45 11.85 -104.06
C VAL A 22 -28.00 12.26 -103.82
N ASP A 23 -27.59 13.48 -104.19
CA ASP A 23 -26.24 14.01 -103.90
C ASP A 23 -26.16 14.72 -102.54
N ARG A 24 -27.25 15.40 -102.12
CA ARG A 24 -27.32 16.13 -100.84
C ARG A 24 -27.49 15.20 -99.62
N VAL A 25 -28.08 14.01 -99.79
CA VAL A 25 -28.23 12.97 -98.73
C VAL A 25 -26.92 12.23 -98.45
N SER A 26 -26.05 12.05 -99.46
CA SER A 26 -24.71 11.47 -99.27
C SER A 26 -23.76 12.43 -98.54
N GLY A 27 -23.85 13.74 -98.80
CA GLY A 27 -23.10 14.78 -98.08
C GLY A 27 -23.59 15.03 -96.64
N THR A 28 -24.90 14.96 -96.38
CA THR A 28 -25.48 15.13 -95.02
C THR A 28 -25.32 13.90 -94.14
N SER A 29 -25.34 12.69 -94.69
CA SER A 29 -25.01 11.47 -93.93
C SER A 29 -23.51 11.37 -93.63
N ALA A 30 -22.64 11.90 -94.49
CA ALA A 30 -21.22 12.08 -94.20
C ALA A 30 -20.97 13.15 -93.11
N SER A 31 -21.70 14.27 -93.12
CA SER A 31 -21.57 15.32 -92.09
C SER A 31 -22.18 14.91 -90.74
N LEU A 32 -23.28 14.15 -90.72
CA LEU A 32 -23.85 13.54 -89.50
C LEU A 32 -22.92 12.49 -88.89
N ARG A 33 -22.33 11.59 -89.70
CA ARG A 33 -21.31 10.64 -89.23
C ARG A 33 -20.04 11.34 -88.75
N ALA A 34 -19.65 12.44 -89.38
CA ALA A 34 -18.56 13.28 -88.92
C ALA A 34 -18.88 13.98 -87.59
N GLN A 35 -20.11 14.51 -87.42
CA GLN A 35 -20.59 15.10 -86.18
C GLN A 35 -20.70 14.07 -85.03
N GLU A 36 -21.23 12.88 -85.29
CA GLU A 36 -21.26 11.77 -84.33
C GLU A 36 -19.85 11.30 -83.95
N ALA A 37 -18.92 11.23 -84.91
CA ALA A 37 -17.52 10.92 -84.63
C ALA A 37 -16.85 11.99 -83.78
N THR A 38 -17.16 13.28 -83.97
CA THR A 38 -16.67 14.37 -83.11
C THR A 38 -17.30 14.36 -81.72
N ALA A 39 -18.61 14.07 -81.62
CA ALA A 39 -19.31 13.97 -80.34
C ALA A 39 -18.80 12.78 -79.50
N ARG A 40 -18.55 11.62 -80.11
CA ARG A 40 -17.91 10.47 -79.43
C ARG A 40 -16.47 10.75 -78.99
N ARG A 41 -15.70 11.52 -79.77
CA ARG A 41 -14.35 11.96 -79.37
C ARG A 41 -14.38 12.95 -78.20
N GLN A 42 -15.37 13.84 -78.15
CA GLN A 42 -15.59 14.74 -77.02
C GLN A 42 -16.00 13.96 -75.76
N GLN A 43 -16.97 13.05 -75.87
CA GLN A 43 -17.38 12.15 -74.79
C GLN A 43 -16.19 11.33 -74.25
N ALA A 44 -15.40 10.72 -75.13
CA ALA A 44 -14.21 9.97 -74.71
C ALA A 44 -13.11 10.85 -74.07
N ALA A 45 -13.01 12.13 -74.46
CA ALA A 45 -12.07 13.07 -73.83
C ALA A 45 -12.54 13.49 -72.44
N ASP A 46 -13.84 13.71 -72.26
CA ASP A 46 -14.44 14.02 -70.96
C ASP A 46 -14.32 12.81 -70.01
N GLU A 47 -14.61 11.60 -70.49
CA GLU A 47 -14.41 10.36 -69.73
C GLU A 47 -12.96 10.21 -69.23
N ARG A 48 -11.96 10.51 -70.07
CA ARG A 48 -10.54 10.49 -69.65
C ARG A 48 -10.23 11.55 -68.60
N ARG A 49 -10.82 12.75 -68.70
CA ARG A 49 -10.65 13.81 -67.69
C ARG A 49 -11.26 13.40 -66.35
N TYR A 50 -12.47 12.84 -66.36
CA TYR A 50 -13.11 12.30 -65.16
C TYR A 50 -12.30 11.14 -64.56
N ALA A 51 -11.78 10.23 -65.39
CA ALA A 51 -10.94 9.12 -64.93
C ALA A 51 -9.66 9.62 -64.25
N HIS A 52 -8.95 10.58 -64.87
CA HIS A 52 -7.76 11.19 -64.26
C HIS A 52 -8.08 11.92 -62.96
N GLN A 53 -9.19 12.66 -62.90
CA GLN A 53 -9.59 13.37 -61.68
C GLN A 53 -9.96 12.39 -60.55
N ALA A 54 -10.68 11.31 -60.88
CA ALA A 54 -11.01 10.25 -59.92
C ALA A 54 -9.76 9.52 -59.42
N GLU A 55 -8.78 9.29 -60.28
CA GLU A 55 -7.49 8.68 -59.91
C GLU A 55 -6.70 9.59 -58.95
N GLN A 56 -6.64 10.90 -59.21
CA GLN A 56 -5.99 11.85 -58.29
C GLN A 56 -6.68 11.91 -56.93
N GLN A 57 -8.01 11.93 -56.90
CA GLN A 57 -8.75 11.87 -55.64
C GLN A 57 -8.41 10.58 -54.88
N ARG A 58 -8.38 9.42 -55.54
CA ARG A 58 -8.01 8.14 -54.89
C ARG A 58 -6.63 8.18 -54.24
N LEU A 59 -5.63 8.75 -54.90
CA LEU A 59 -4.29 8.90 -54.33
C LEU A 59 -4.28 9.82 -53.11
N GLN A 60 -5.05 10.92 -53.15
CA GLN A 60 -5.20 11.82 -52.00
C GLN A 60 -5.84 11.11 -50.79
N TRP A 61 -6.94 10.38 -51.01
CA TRP A 61 -7.59 9.59 -49.96
C TRP A 61 -6.66 8.53 -49.37
N GLN A 62 -5.85 7.85 -50.20
CA GLN A 62 -4.86 6.87 -49.73
C GLN A 62 -3.78 7.53 -48.86
N HIS A 63 -3.25 8.67 -49.30
CA HIS A 63 -2.25 9.41 -48.54
C HIS A 63 -2.80 9.92 -47.20
N GLU A 64 -4.03 10.44 -47.18
CA GLU A 64 -4.71 10.86 -45.94
C GLU A 64 -5.01 9.68 -45.00
N ASP A 65 -5.32 8.50 -45.54
CA ASP A 65 -5.48 7.28 -44.74
C ASP A 65 -4.16 6.83 -44.10
N GLU A 66 -3.05 6.90 -44.84
CA GLU A 66 -1.71 6.59 -44.34
C GLU A 66 -1.30 7.53 -43.20
N LEU A 67 -1.44 8.85 -43.40
CA LEU A 67 -1.15 9.85 -42.38
C LEU A 67 -1.97 9.61 -41.10
N ARG A 68 -3.27 9.31 -41.23
CA ARG A 68 -4.12 8.98 -40.09
C ARG A 68 -3.67 7.74 -39.33
N ARG A 69 -3.14 6.72 -40.02
CA ARG A 69 -2.60 5.51 -39.37
C ARG A 69 -1.32 5.83 -38.62
N GLU A 70 -0.41 6.58 -39.22
CA GLU A 70 0.84 7.01 -38.58
C GLU A 70 0.57 7.86 -37.33
N GLU A 71 -0.36 8.81 -37.42
CA GLU A 71 -0.78 9.63 -36.28
C GLU A 71 -1.39 8.78 -35.16
N GLN A 72 -2.25 7.81 -35.50
CA GLN A 72 -2.83 6.90 -34.51
C GLN A 72 -1.76 6.04 -33.82
N GLU A 73 -0.78 5.54 -34.56
CA GLU A 73 0.32 4.77 -33.98
C GLU A 73 1.21 5.61 -33.07
N LEU A 74 1.54 6.84 -33.48
CA LEU A 74 2.28 7.79 -32.66
C LEU A 74 1.51 8.12 -31.38
N GLN A 75 0.19 8.30 -31.48
CA GLN A 75 -0.65 8.57 -30.33
C GLN A 75 -0.66 7.39 -29.36
N ARG A 76 -0.82 6.15 -29.86
CA ARG A 76 -0.73 4.94 -29.03
C ARG A 76 0.62 4.81 -28.35
N ARG A 77 1.72 5.04 -29.07
CA ARG A 77 3.08 5.01 -28.49
C ARG A 77 3.26 6.04 -27.39
N LYS A 78 2.74 7.26 -27.57
CA LYS A 78 2.78 8.31 -26.53
C LYS A 78 1.95 7.92 -25.30
N GLU A 79 0.77 7.35 -25.50
CA GLU A 79 -0.07 6.85 -24.40
C GLU A 79 0.60 5.70 -23.64
N GLU A 80 1.20 4.75 -24.36
CA GLU A 80 1.97 3.64 -23.78
C GLU A 80 3.18 4.16 -22.99
N GLN A 81 3.96 5.09 -23.55
CA GLN A 81 5.08 5.73 -22.85
C GLN A 81 4.60 6.46 -21.59
N GLY A 82 3.51 7.22 -21.68
CA GLY A 82 2.93 7.91 -20.53
C GLY A 82 2.47 6.95 -19.43
N ARG A 83 1.91 5.79 -19.80
CA ARG A 83 1.55 4.74 -18.84
C ARG A 83 2.77 4.15 -18.16
N VAL A 84 3.81 3.79 -18.94
CA VAL A 84 5.06 3.23 -18.40
C VAL A 84 5.76 4.24 -17.47
N GLU A 85 5.82 5.51 -17.84
CA GLU A 85 6.39 6.56 -17.00
C GLU A 85 5.60 6.75 -15.70
N ALA A 86 4.27 6.75 -15.77
CA ALA A 86 3.41 6.84 -14.59
C ALA A 86 3.58 5.62 -13.67
N GLU A 87 3.71 4.41 -14.23
CA GLU A 87 4.00 3.19 -13.47
C GLU A 87 5.37 3.26 -12.79
N GLN A 88 6.40 3.73 -13.49
CA GLN A 88 7.74 3.92 -12.92
C GLN A 88 7.77 4.99 -11.83
N GLN A 89 6.99 6.06 -11.96
CA GLN A 89 6.85 7.08 -10.91
C GLN A 89 6.19 6.48 -9.68
N ARG A 90 5.06 5.76 -9.84
CA ARG A 90 4.41 5.05 -8.74
C ARG A 90 5.36 4.07 -8.07
N ALA A 91 6.08 3.25 -8.82
CA ALA A 91 7.06 2.30 -8.28
C ALA A 91 8.13 2.99 -7.42
N ARG A 92 8.72 4.09 -7.94
CA ARG A 92 9.72 4.88 -7.18
C ARG A 92 9.16 5.47 -5.90
N GLU A 93 7.93 5.95 -5.93
CA GLU A 93 7.26 6.46 -4.72
C GLU A 93 7.01 5.36 -3.69
N MET A 94 6.60 4.17 -4.14
CA MET A 94 6.37 3.00 -3.30
C MET A 94 7.69 2.56 -2.63
N ASP A 95 8.77 2.49 -3.41
CA ASP A 95 10.10 2.14 -2.93
C ASP A 95 10.62 3.17 -1.91
N TRP A 96 10.47 4.46 -2.20
CA TRP A 96 10.86 5.53 -1.29
C TRP A 96 10.08 5.44 0.03
N LEU A 97 8.76 5.21 -0.03
CA LEU A 97 7.94 5.05 1.16
C LEU A 97 8.40 3.85 1.98
N ALA A 98 8.61 2.69 1.34
CA ALA A 98 9.06 1.47 2.00
C ALA A 98 10.42 1.68 2.70
N GLN A 99 11.36 2.38 2.05
CA GLN A 99 12.66 2.71 2.66
C GLN A 99 12.49 3.62 3.89
N SER A 100 11.67 4.66 3.79
CA SER A 100 11.39 5.57 4.90
C SER A 100 10.76 4.84 6.10
N GLN A 101 9.76 4.00 5.84
CA GLN A 101 9.10 3.17 6.85
C GLN A 101 10.07 2.18 7.52
N ASN A 102 10.97 1.58 6.74
CA ASN A 102 12.01 0.70 7.26
C ASN A 102 12.98 1.44 8.20
N LEU A 103 13.43 2.64 7.83
CA LEU A 103 14.29 3.45 8.68
C LEU A 103 13.58 3.81 9.99
N ALA A 104 12.33 4.26 9.93
CA ALA A 104 11.53 4.55 11.12
C ALA A 104 11.40 3.32 12.04
N ALA A 105 11.14 2.14 11.48
CA ALA A 105 11.05 0.89 12.23
C ALA A 105 12.40 0.46 12.84
N GLN A 106 13.52 0.74 12.18
CA GLN A 106 14.86 0.49 12.71
C GLN A 106 15.16 1.42 13.89
N HIS A 107 14.88 2.72 13.75
CA HIS A 107 15.07 3.69 14.83
C HIS A 107 14.23 3.35 16.06
N LEU A 108 12.95 2.98 15.86
CA LEU A 108 12.09 2.55 16.96
C LEU A 108 12.67 1.31 17.66
N ARG A 109 13.05 0.27 16.90
CA ARG A 109 13.63 -0.96 17.47
C ARG A 109 14.93 -0.69 18.22
N ALA A 110 15.81 0.16 17.69
CA ALA A 110 17.06 0.53 18.36
C ALA A 110 16.80 1.27 19.69
N GLY A 111 15.87 2.23 19.69
CA GLY A 111 15.46 2.94 20.90
C GLY A 111 14.86 2.00 21.95
N GLN A 112 13.95 1.12 21.53
CA GLN A 112 13.31 0.13 22.41
C GLN A 112 14.30 -0.89 22.99
N ALA A 113 15.30 -1.30 22.20
CA ALA A 113 16.34 -2.21 22.66
C ALA A 113 17.22 -1.55 23.74
N ALA A 114 17.57 -0.28 23.55
CA ALA A 114 18.34 0.49 24.53
C ALA A 114 17.58 0.67 25.85
N THR A 115 16.31 1.08 25.79
CA THR A 115 15.48 1.27 27.01
C THR A 115 15.22 -0.06 27.74
N LEU A 116 15.00 -1.14 26.99
CA LEU A 116 14.85 -2.47 27.59
C LEU A 116 16.15 -2.93 28.26
N ALA A 117 17.29 -2.75 27.61
CA ALA A 117 18.59 -3.11 28.17
C ALA A 117 18.90 -2.34 29.46
N GLU A 118 18.59 -1.04 29.50
CA GLU A 118 18.71 -0.21 30.70
C GLU A 118 17.79 -0.70 31.82
N THR A 119 16.52 -0.98 31.49
CA THR A 119 15.53 -1.48 32.45
C THR A 119 15.95 -2.84 33.02
N GLU A 120 16.42 -3.76 32.18
CA GLU A 120 16.91 -5.07 32.60
C GLU A 120 18.17 -4.96 33.47
N THR A 121 19.10 -4.06 33.12
CA THR A 121 20.32 -3.83 33.90
C THR A 121 19.98 -3.24 35.27
N GLY A 122 19.09 -2.24 35.31
CA GLY A 122 18.58 -1.65 36.54
C GLY A 122 17.82 -2.66 37.40
N ALA A 123 17.00 -3.52 36.80
CA ALA A 123 16.31 -4.61 37.48
C ALA A 123 17.29 -5.62 38.09
N ARG A 124 18.32 -6.05 37.35
CA ARG A 124 19.37 -6.95 37.85
C ARG A 124 20.12 -6.35 39.03
N SER A 125 20.48 -5.06 38.94
CA SER A 125 21.15 -4.35 40.03
C SER A 125 20.26 -4.27 41.28
N ARG A 126 18.97 -3.92 41.12
CA ARG A 126 18.00 -3.89 42.22
C ARG A 126 17.77 -5.27 42.86
N LEU A 127 17.72 -6.34 42.06
CA LEU A 127 17.62 -7.71 42.57
C LEU A 127 18.87 -8.11 43.37
N ALA A 128 20.06 -7.78 42.87
CA ALA A 128 21.31 -8.02 43.58
C ALA A 128 21.33 -7.28 44.92
N GLN A 129 20.98 -5.99 44.94
CA GLN A 129 20.89 -5.18 46.16
C GLN A 129 19.86 -5.73 47.13
N ALA A 130 18.67 -6.10 46.67
CA ALA A 130 17.63 -6.69 47.50
C ALA A 130 18.08 -8.02 48.12
N SER A 131 18.78 -8.86 47.36
CA SER A 131 19.32 -10.13 47.86
C SER A 131 20.42 -9.93 48.91
N ALA A 132 21.31 -8.95 48.70
CA ALA A 132 22.37 -8.62 49.66
C ALA A 132 21.79 -8.01 50.95
N ALA A 133 20.80 -7.14 50.83
CA ALA A 133 20.07 -6.57 51.96
C ALA A 133 19.38 -7.67 52.77
N ALA A 134 18.63 -8.55 52.11
CA ALA A 134 17.95 -9.68 52.74
C ALA A 134 18.91 -10.60 53.52
N GLN A 135 20.08 -10.91 52.96
CA GLN A 135 21.11 -11.69 53.65
C GLN A 135 21.67 -10.96 54.88
N SER A 136 21.89 -9.65 54.77
CA SER A 136 22.41 -8.85 55.88
C SER A 136 21.40 -8.74 57.03
N ASP A 137 20.12 -8.58 56.70
CA ASP A 137 19.04 -8.47 57.67
C ASP A 137 18.77 -9.82 58.34
N GLU A 138 18.88 -10.92 57.60
CA GLU A 138 18.76 -12.26 58.19
C GLU A 138 19.86 -12.54 59.22
N ARG A 139 21.11 -12.14 58.94
CA ARG A 139 22.20 -12.26 59.93
C ARG A 139 21.89 -11.46 61.19
N ARG A 140 21.43 -10.22 61.03
CA ARG A 140 21.04 -9.35 62.16
C ARG A 140 19.89 -9.95 62.98
N ARG A 141 18.88 -10.52 62.32
CA ARG A 141 17.75 -11.21 62.97
C ARG A 141 18.21 -12.41 63.78
N VAL A 142 19.02 -13.30 63.19
CA VAL A 142 19.54 -14.48 63.88
C VAL A 142 20.39 -14.08 65.09
N ASP A 143 21.24 -13.05 64.97
CA ASP A 143 22.06 -12.57 66.08
C ASP A 143 21.23 -11.87 67.17
N ALA A 144 20.15 -11.18 66.80
CA ALA A 144 19.20 -10.61 67.76
C ALA A 144 18.44 -11.73 68.49
N LEU A 145 17.92 -12.72 67.77
CA LEU A 145 17.22 -13.88 68.33
C LEU A 145 18.10 -14.64 69.32
N ARG A 146 19.36 -14.92 68.95
CA ARG A 146 20.35 -15.57 69.83
C ARG A 146 20.56 -14.78 71.13
N ARG A 147 20.71 -13.46 71.03
CA ARG A 147 20.87 -12.59 72.21
C ARG A 147 19.63 -12.56 73.09
N THR A 148 18.45 -12.49 72.49
CA THR A 148 17.16 -12.52 73.21
C THR A 148 16.98 -13.86 73.93
N VAL A 149 17.19 -14.99 73.25
CA VAL A 149 17.11 -16.33 73.86
C VAL A 149 18.11 -16.49 75.00
N ALA A 150 19.38 -16.06 74.81
CA ALA A 150 20.40 -16.14 75.85
C ALA A 150 20.04 -15.29 77.08
N ARG A 151 19.56 -14.06 76.86
CA ARG A 151 19.10 -13.16 77.93
C ARG A 151 17.92 -13.77 78.69
N THR A 152 16.90 -14.26 77.98
CA THR A 152 15.73 -14.87 78.59
C THR A 152 16.12 -16.11 79.40
N ARG A 153 17.01 -16.96 78.88
CA ARG A 153 17.53 -18.12 79.63
C ARG A 153 18.26 -17.70 80.91
N ALA A 154 19.09 -16.66 80.86
CA ALA A 154 19.79 -16.15 82.04
C ALA A 154 18.81 -15.59 83.09
N THR A 155 17.79 -14.84 82.66
CA THR A 155 16.76 -14.29 83.56
C THR A 155 15.88 -15.37 84.19
N LEU A 156 15.51 -16.41 83.44
CA LEU A 156 14.77 -17.55 84.01
C LEU A 156 15.61 -18.26 85.09
N GLY A 157 16.88 -18.52 84.78
CA GLY A 157 17.81 -19.14 85.74
C GLY A 157 18.02 -18.31 87.01
N SER A 158 18.10 -16.98 86.91
CA SER A 158 18.21 -16.11 88.11
C SER A 158 16.95 -16.11 88.97
N ASN A 159 15.78 -16.40 88.38
CA ASN A 159 14.49 -16.47 89.08
C ASN A 159 14.18 -17.88 89.59
N GLY A 160 15.12 -18.83 89.49
CA GLY A 160 14.93 -20.21 89.93
C GLY A 160 14.04 -21.06 89.02
N VAL A 161 13.68 -20.56 87.84
CA VAL A 161 12.91 -21.31 86.84
C VAL A 161 13.89 -21.93 85.86
N SER A 162 13.89 -23.25 85.75
CA SER A 162 14.74 -23.95 84.80
C SER A 162 14.18 -23.85 83.39
N ALA A 163 15.05 -23.83 82.39
CA ALA A 163 14.65 -24.04 81.00
C ALA A 163 14.09 -25.46 80.75
N ALA A 164 14.27 -26.38 81.70
CA ALA A 164 13.67 -27.71 81.70
C ALA A 164 12.29 -27.76 82.37
N ASP A 165 11.86 -26.68 83.03
CA ASP A 165 10.49 -26.56 83.55
C ASP A 165 9.57 -26.18 82.39
N GLY A 166 8.37 -26.79 82.34
CA GLY A 166 7.44 -26.59 81.21
C GLY A 166 7.08 -25.12 80.95
N SER A 167 7.06 -24.28 81.98
CA SER A 167 6.84 -22.83 81.86
C SER A 167 8.03 -22.08 81.25
N GLY A 168 9.26 -22.48 81.58
CA GLY A 168 10.48 -21.88 81.02
C GLY A 168 10.69 -22.27 79.56
N GLU A 169 10.41 -23.53 79.22
CA GLU A 169 10.45 -24.02 77.85
C GLU A 169 9.39 -23.35 76.95
N ALA A 170 8.17 -23.15 77.46
CA ALA A 170 7.10 -22.47 76.72
C ALA A 170 7.46 -21.02 76.33
N ILE A 171 8.12 -20.27 77.21
CA ILE A 171 8.58 -18.90 76.92
C ILE A 171 9.64 -18.89 75.81
N LEU A 172 10.63 -19.79 75.90
CA LEU A 172 11.68 -19.90 74.89
C LEU A 172 11.11 -20.33 73.52
N LEU A 173 10.17 -21.26 73.53
CA LEU A 173 9.44 -21.68 72.33
C LEU A 173 8.65 -20.52 71.71
N GLY A 174 8.02 -19.68 72.54
CA GLY A 174 7.34 -18.45 72.11
C GLY A 174 8.27 -17.51 71.35
N ILE A 175 9.42 -17.17 71.93
CA ILE A 175 10.42 -16.29 71.30
C ILE A 175 10.91 -16.85 69.96
N VAL A 176 11.12 -18.16 69.86
CA VAL A 176 11.53 -18.81 68.61
C VAL A 176 10.39 -18.77 67.57
N LYS A 177 9.14 -18.98 68.00
CA LYS A 177 7.96 -18.86 67.12
C LYS A 177 7.77 -17.45 66.59
N ASP A 178 7.93 -16.43 67.45
CA ASP A 178 7.84 -15.03 67.05
C ASP A 178 8.92 -14.71 66.01
N GLY A 179 10.17 -15.15 66.24
CA GLY A 179 11.24 -15.00 65.26
C GLY A 179 10.98 -15.73 63.93
N ALA A 180 10.32 -16.89 63.96
CA ALA A 180 9.91 -17.61 62.76
C ALA A 180 8.81 -16.86 61.98
N ALA A 181 7.87 -16.23 62.68
CA ALA A 181 6.83 -15.38 62.08
C ALA A 181 7.45 -14.15 61.42
N GLU A 182 8.35 -13.43 62.12
CA GLU A 182 9.08 -12.27 61.56
C GLU A 182 9.87 -12.64 60.30
N ARG A 183 10.49 -13.83 60.30
CA ARG A 183 11.20 -14.34 59.12
C ARG A 183 10.25 -14.58 57.95
N ALA A 184 9.11 -15.24 58.18
CA ALA A 184 8.12 -15.51 57.14
C ALA A 184 7.57 -14.22 56.52
N GLU A 185 7.30 -13.20 57.34
CA GLU A 185 6.86 -11.88 56.87
C GLU A 185 7.92 -11.19 56.00
N ALA A 186 9.19 -11.23 56.42
CA ALA A 186 10.28 -10.66 55.65
C ALA A 186 10.51 -11.38 54.31
N GLU A 187 10.48 -12.71 54.30
CA GLU A 187 10.57 -13.50 53.07
C GLU A 187 9.40 -13.19 52.11
N GLY A 188 8.19 -12.97 52.65
CA GLY A 188 7.03 -12.51 51.91
C GLY A 188 7.24 -11.12 51.29
N ALA A 189 7.74 -10.16 52.06
CA ALA A 189 8.05 -8.82 51.57
C ALA A 189 9.12 -8.84 50.47
N ASP A 190 10.17 -9.65 50.62
CA ASP A 190 11.23 -9.78 49.62
C ASP A 190 10.77 -10.52 48.36
N ARG A 191 9.81 -11.43 48.48
CA ARG A 191 9.13 -12.02 47.33
C ARG A 191 8.35 -10.95 46.55
N LEU A 192 7.54 -10.14 47.22
CA LEU A 192 6.78 -9.06 46.59
C LEU A 192 7.68 -8.05 45.87
N LYS A 193 8.82 -7.67 46.48
CA LYS A 193 9.81 -6.79 45.82
C LYS A 193 10.36 -7.40 44.53
N ARG A 194 10.71 -8.70 44.54
CA ARG A 194 11.20 -9.41 43.36
C ARG A 194 10.13 -9.48 42.27
N GLU A 195 8.89 -9.78 42.65
CA GLU A 195 7.76 -9.82 41.72
C GLU A 195 7.49 -8.43 41.11
N ALA A 196 7.55 -7.36 41.89
CA ALA A 196 7.40 -5.98 41.40
C ALA A 196 8.50 -5.61 40.39
N ILE A 197 9.76 -5.95 40.66
CA ILE A 197 10.87 -5.71 39.73
C ILE A 197 10.67 -6.50 38.42
N GLN A 198 10.20 -7.74 38.51
CA GLN A 198 9.90 -8.56 37.33
C GLN A 198 8.76 -7.98 36.50
N GLN A 199 7.67 -7.55 37.16
CA GLN A 199 6.53 -6.91 36.50
C GLN A 199 6.94 -5.65 35.74
N GLU A 200 7.88 -4.87 36.26
CA GLU A 200 8.40 -3.67 35.58
C GLU A 200 9.07 -4.02 34.24
N VAL A 201 9.93 -5.05 34.23
CA VAL A 201 10.58 -5.54 32.99
C VAL A 201 9.53 -6.06 32.01
N ASP A 202 8.55 -6.82 32.48
CA ASP A 202 7.49 -7.37 31.62
C ASP A 202 6.56 -6.28 31.09
N ASN A 203 6.33 -5.20 31.85
CA ASN A 203 5.61 -4.01 31.38
C ASN A 203 6.40 -3.28 30.28
N ALA A 204 7.71 -3.11 30.45
CA ALA A 204 8.56 -2.51 29.41
C ALA A 204 8.51 -3.32 28.10
N ARG A 205 8.59 -4.66 28.18
CA ARG A 205 8.46 -5.55 27.01
C ARG A 205 7.09 -5.42 26.33
N ARG A 206 6.01 -5.44 27.11
CA ARG A 206 4.65 -5.28 26.58
C ARG A 206 4.45 -3.94 25.89
N ARG A 207 4.98 -2.86 26.47
CA ARG A 207 4.94 -1.52 25.86
C ARG A 207 5.69 -1.50 24.53
N ASN A 208 6.88 -2.09 24.47
CA ASN A 208 7.65 -2.17 23.21
C ASN A 208 6.89 -2.91 22.11
N LEU A 209 6.25 -4.03 22.44
CA LEU A 209 5.41 -4.79 21.50
C LEU A 209 4.21 -3.97 21.01
N LEU A 210 3.54 -3.26 21.92
CA LEU A 210 2.41 -2.40 21.57
C LEU A 210 2.82 -1.27 20.62
N GLU A 211 3.92 -0.59 20.92
CA GLU A 211 4.46 0.49 20.07
C GLU A 211 4.87 -0.03 18.68
N GLN A 212 5.44 -1.24 18.59
CA GLN A 212 5.73 -1.88 17.30
C GLN A 212 4.46 -2.18 16.50
N ALA A 213 3.43 -2.71 17.15
CA ALA A 213 2.14 -2.96 16.50
C ALA A 213 1.47 -1.66 16.02
N GLN A 214 1.53 -0.59 16.83
CA GLN A 214 1.00 0.72 16.46
C GLN A 214 1.77 1.34 15.28
N LEU A 215 3.09 1.19 15.22
CA LEU A 215 3.87 1.66 14.08
C LEU A 215 3.50 0.90 12.81
N ALA A 216 3.43 -0.44 12.88
CA ALA A 216 3.07 -1.28 11.74
C ALA A 216 1.68 -0.93 11.18
N GLU A 217 0.70 -0.67 12.06
CA GLU A 217 -0.64 -0.25 11.65
C GLU A 217 -0.62 1.13 10.99
N ARG A 218 0.12 2.11 11.54
CA ARG A 218 0.28 3.43 10.90
C ARG A 218 0.90 3.33 9.52
N GLN A 219 1.93 2.50 9.37
CA GLN A 219 2.59 2.24 8.08
C GLN A 219 1.64 1.62 7.06
N ARG A 220 0.81 0.68 7.50
CA ARG A 220 -0.23 0.07 6.66
C ARG A 220 -1.26 1.10 6.22
N LEU A 221 -1.76 1.93 7.12
CA LEU A 221 -2.75 2.97 6.81
C LEU A 221 -2.18 4.02 5.85
N GLU A 222 -0.93 4.45 6.06
CA GLU A 222 -0.24 5.38 5.16
C GLU A 222 -0.05 4.79 3.76
N PHE A 223 0.28 3.50 3.68
CA PHE A 223 0.39 2.80 2.40
C PHE A 223 -0.97 2.73 1.69
N MET A 224 -2.04 2.41 2.43
CA MET A 224 -3.39 2.38 1.87
C MET A 224 -3.81 3.76 1.39
N SER A 225 -3.65 4.81 2.19
CA SER A 225 -4.12 6.16 1.81
C SER A 225 -3.38 6.79 0.64
N ARG A 226 -2.13 6.38 0.39
CA ARG A 226 -1.31 6.94 -0.69
C ARG A 226 -1.51 6.24 -2.03
N PHE A 227 -1.83 4.94 -2.02
CA PHE A 227 -1.82 4.11 -3.23
C PHE A 227 -3.17 3.45 -3.56
N TYR A 228 -4.15 3.49 -2.66
CA TYR A 228 -5.51 2.97 -2.85
C TYR A 228 -6.56 4.05 -2.59
#